data_AF-A0A949B4R5-F1
#
_entry.id   AF-A0A949B4R5-F1
#
_cell.length_a   1.000
_cell.length_b   1.000
_cell.length_c   1.000
_cell.angle_alpha   90.00
_cell.angle_beta   90.00
_cell.angle_gamma   90.00
#
_symmetry.space_group_name_H-M   'P 1'
#
loop_
_entity.id
_entity.type
_entity.pdbx_description
1 polymer ?
#
loop_
_entity_poly.entity_id
_entity_poly.type
_entity_poly.pdbx_seq_one_letter_code
_entity_poly.pdbx_strand_id
1 'polypeptide(L)'
;SEGEGEARKIEGDGERDLKQITSEAYRKSQEVKGKADAEATLIYARAYNKDPDFYSFLQTLDIYQKTMDKDTSLVLSTDSDFLRYFKSLKER
;
A
#
# COMPACT_ATOMS: atom_id res chain seq x y z
N SER A 1 13.84 47.91 -22.26
CA SER A 1 15.15 47.37 -21.85
C SER A 1 15.17 47.06 -20.34
N GLU A 2 14.97 48.02 -19.43
CA GLU A 2 14.87 47.71 -17.98
C GLU A 2 13.66 46.82 -17.62
N GLY A 3 12.48 47.10 -18.18
CA GLY A 3 11.27 46.29 -17.90
C GLY A 3 11.36 44.84 -18.36
N GLU A 4 12.09 44.55 -19.44
CA GLU A 4 12.35 43.17 -19.87
C GLU A 4 13.32 42.45 -18.92
N GLY A 5 14.29 43.18 -18.36
CA GLY A 5 15.19 42.65 -17.34
C GLY A 5 14.46 42.26 -16.06
N GLU A 6 13.60 43.15 -15.55
CA GLU A 6 12.79 42.88 -14.36
C GLU A 6 11.75 41.77 -14.60
N ALA A 7 11.12 41.73 -15.78
CA ALA A 7 10.20 40.64 -16.13
C ALA A 7 10.89 39.27 -16.11
N ARG A 8 12.08 39.15 -16.73
CA ARG A 8 12.84 37.88 -16.71
C ARG A 8 13.33 37.50 -15.32
N LYS A 9 13.61 38.49 -14.47
CA LYS A 9 14.00 38.23 -13.08
C LYS A 9 12.83 37.65 -12.27
N ILE A 10 11.65 38.26 -12.37
CA ILE A 10 10.43 37.77 -11.72
C ILE A 10 10.09 36.35 -12.20
N GLU A 11 10.20 36.10 -13.51
CA GLU A 11 9.93 34.77 -14.08
C GLU A 11 10.93 33.72 -13.56
N GLY A 12 12.23 34.03 -13.57
CA GLY A 12 13.26 33.14 -13.06
C GLY A 12 13.14 32.85 -11.56
N ASP A 13 12.80 33.87 -10.76
CA ASP A 13 12.54 33.71 -9.33
C ASP A 13 11.31 32.81 -9.10
N GLY A 14 10.24 33.02 -9.87
CA GLY A 14 9.04 32.18 -9.82
C GLY A 14 9.28 30.72 -10.19
N GLU A 15 10.07 30.46 -11.25
CA GLU A 15 10.47 29.09 -11.62
C GLU A 15 11.30 28.41 -10.53
N ARG A 16 12.22 29.17 -9.91
CA ARG A 16 13.08 28.67 -8.84
C ARG A 16 12.24 28.28 -7.61
N ASP A 17 11.31 29.14 -7.21
CA ASP A 17 10.44 28.90 -6.07
C ASP A 17 9.50 27.71 -6.33
N LEU A 18 8.92 27.62 -7.53
CA LEU A 18 8.11 26.47 -7.93
C LEU A 18 8.89 25.15 -7.84
N LYS A 19 10.14 25.14 -8.34
CA LYS A 19 11.00 23.97 -8.30
C LYS A 19 11.37 23.58 -6.87
N GLN A 20 11.60 24.56 -6.00
CA GLN A 20 11.87 24.31 -4.59
C GLN A 20 10.65 23.69 -3.89
N ILE A 21 9.48 24.31 -4.03
CA ILE A 21 8.23 23.83 -3.40
C ILE A 21 7.91 22.40 -3.84
N THR A 22 7.98 22.13 -5.15
CA THR A 22 7.70 20.80 -5.69
C THR A 22 8.71 19.75 -5.22
N SER A 23 9.99 20.10 -5.16
CA SER A 23 11.03 19.20 -4.65
C SER A 23 10.85 18.88 -3.16
N GLU A 24 10.56 19.89 -2.34
CA GLU A 24 10.32 19.71 -0.91
C GLU A 24 9.06 18.88 -0.64
N ALA A 25 7.97 19.15 -1.36
CA ALA A 25 6.73 18.38 -1.27
C ALA A 25 6.96 16.92 -1.68
N TYR A 26 7.70 16.68 -2.76
CA TYR A 26 8.04 15.32 -3.20
C TYR A 26 8.88 14.58 -2.16
N ARG A 27 9.94 15.22 -1.64
CA ARG A 27 10.76 14.67 -0.55
C ARG A 27 9.91 14.30 0.66
N LYS A 28 9.03 15.20 1.09
CA LYS A 28 8.17 14.96 2.26
C LYS A 28 7.22 13.78 2.02
N SER A 29 6.65 13.68 0.83
CA SER A 29 5.79 12.57 0.44
C SER A 29 6.55 11.23 0.50
N GLN A 30 7.77 11.18 -0.04
CA GLN A 30 8.61 9.99 0.03
C GLN A 30 9.01 9.62 1.47
N GLU A 31 9.34 10.60 2.31
CA GLU A 31 9.63 10.36 3.74
C GLU A 31 8.43 9.78 4.48
N VAL A 32 7.23 10.31 4.26
CA VAL A 32 5.99 9.81 4.88
C VAL A 32 5.69 8.39 4.40
N LYS A 33 5.76 8.16 3.09
CA LYS A 33 5.54 6.84 2.51
C LYS A 33 6.54 5.80 3.04
N GLY A 34 7.83 6.13 3.07
CA GLY A 34 8.87 5.25 3.58
C GLY A 34 8.67 4.89 5.06
N LYS A 35 8.23 5.85 5.89
CA LYS A 35 7.89 5.59 7.30
C LYS A 35 6.68 4.66 7.44
N ALA A 36 5.63 4.91 6.66
CA ALA A 36 4.44 4.07 6.66
C ALA A 36 4.75 2.63 6.20
N ASP A 37 5.53 2.47 5.13
CA ASP A 37 5.94 1.16 4.62
C ASP A 37 6.80 0.41 5.65
N ALA A 38 7.71 1.10 6.33
CA ALA A 38 8.52 0.53 7.41
C ALA A 38 7.66 0.09 8.61
N GLU A 39 6.70 0.92 9.02
CA GLU A 39 5.78 0.59 10.11
C GLU A 39 4.88 -0.59 9.77
N ALA A 40 4.30 -0.61 8.57
CA ALA A 40 3.51 -1.72 8.07
C ALA A 40 4.34 -3.02 8.06
N THR A 41 5.56 -2.97 7.51
CA THR A 41 6.48 -4.12 7.50
C THR A 41 6.78 -4.62 8.91
N LEU A 42 7.00 -3.72 9.86
CA LEU A 42 7.25 -4.06 11.25
C LEU A 42 6.03 -4.69 11.92
N ILE A 43 4.84 -4.16 11.68
CA ILE A 43 3.57 -4.74 12.16
C ILE A 43 3.40 -6.15 11.60
N TYR A 44 3.59 -6.33 10.29
CA TYR A 44 3.56 -7.64 9.66
C TYR A 44 4.58 -8.58 10.31
N ALA A 45 5.86 -8.20 10.38
CA ALA A 45 6.91 -9.02 10.98
C ALA A 45 6.63 -9.40 12.44
N ARG A 46 6.06 -8.48 13.23
CA ARG A 46 5.63 -8.78 14.62
C ARG A 46 4.44 -9.71 14.67
N ALA A 47 3.46 -9.55 13.78
CA ALA A 47 2.31 -10.43 13.69
C ALA A 47 2.73 -11.85 13.28
N TYR A 48 3.59 -11.98 12.27
CA TYR A 48 4.21 -13.24 11.85
C TYR A 48 4.93 -13.96 13.00
N ASN A 49 5.71 -13.23 13.80
CA ASN A 49 6.43 -13.81 14.94
C ASN A 49 5.51 -14.19 16.11
N LYS A 50 4.34 -13.55 16.23
CA LYS A 50 3.38 -13.83 17.31
C LYS A 50 2.51 -15.05 17.04
N ASP A 51 2.03 -15.20 15.81
CA ASP A 51 1.16 -16.31 15.43
C ASP A 51 1.17 -16.52 13.89
N PRO A 52 1.98 -17.49 13.39
CA PRO A 52 2.01 -17.85 11.97
C PRO A 52 0.65 -18.31 11.40
N ASP A 53 -0.21 -18.89 12.24
CA ASP A 53 -1.52 -19.41 11.82
C ASP A 53 -2.52 -18.26 11.62
N PHE A 54 -2.40 -17.19 12.40
CA PHE A 54 -3.22 -15.98 12.23
C PHE A 54 -2.89 -15.22 10.94
N TYR A 55 -1.62 -15.13 10.55
CA TYR A 55 -1.25 -14.55 9.24
C TYR A 55 -1.79 -15.41 8.09
N SER A 56 -1.59 -16.72 8.16
CA SER A 56 -2.11 -17.66 7.16
C SER A 56 -3.62 -17.50 7.00
N PHE A 57 -4.34 -17.23 8.09
CA PHE A 57 -5.76 -16.92 8.07
C PHE A 57 -6.09 -15.59 7.38
N LEU A 58 -5.41 -14.49 7.73
CA LEU A 58 -5.62 -13.17 7.10
C LEU A 58 -5.29 -13.18 5.60
N GLN A 59 -4.18 -13.80 5.21
CA GLN A 59 -3.79 -13.94 3.81
C GLN A 59 -4.84 -14.74 3.03
N THR A 60 -5.37 -15.80 3.64
CA THR A 60 -6.43 -16.60 3.05
C THR A 60 -7.71 -15.78 2.84
N LEU A 61 -8.09 -14.91 3.80
CA LEU A 61 -9.23 -14.00 3.65
C LEU A 61 -9.04 -12.95 2.54
N ASP A 62 -7.85 -12.36 2.43
CA ASP A 62 -7.52 -11.41 1.35
C ASP A 62 -7.57 -12.09 -0.02
N ILE A 63 -7.07 -13.32 -0.12
CA ILE A 63 -7.18 -14.12 -1.34
C ILE A 63 -8.64 -14.39 -1.67
N TYR A 64 -9.49 -14.76 -0.70
CA TYR A 64 -10.93 -14.94 -0.95
C TYR A 64 -11.56 -13.66 -1.49
N GLN A 65 -11.26 -12.50 -0.90
CA GLN A 65 -11.80 -11.23 -1.34
C GLN A 65 -11.35 -10.86 -2.76
N LYS A 66 -10.12 -11.19 -3.14
CA LYS A 66 -9.57 -10.92 -4.48
C LYS A 66 -10.05 -11.90 -5.55
N THR A 67 -10.31 -13.14 -5.17
CA THR A 67 -10.71 -14.20 -6.11
C THR A 67 -12.23 -14.38 -6.22
N MET A 68 -13.01 -13.89 -5.26
CA MET A 68 -14.48 -13.94 -5.31
C MET A 68 -15.05 -12.61 -5.79
N ASP A 69 -15.16 -12.44 -7.10
CA ASP A 69 -16.08 -11.47 -7.71
C ASP A 69 -17.44 -12.13 -8.03
N LYS A 70 -18.42 -11.35 -8.50
CA LYS A 70 -19.79 -11.85 -8.76
C LYS A 70 -19.86 -12.87 -9.91
N ASP A 71 -18.83 -12.95 -10.74
CA ASP A 71 -18.81 -13.76 -11.96
C ASP A 71 -17.85 -14.96 -11.84
N THR A 72 -17.08 -15.07 -10.75
CA THR A 72 -16.14 -16.16 -10.53
C THR A 72 -16.82 -17.38 -9.90
N SER A 73 -16.86 -18.47 -10.67
CA SER A 73 -17.20 -19.80 -10.14
C SER A 73 -15.92 -20.60 -9.84
N LEU A 74 -15.65 -20.80 -8.55
CA LEU A 74 -14.53 -21.62 -8.06
C LEU A 74 -14.96 -23.08 -7.91
N VAL A 75 -14.34 -23.99 -8.66
CA VAL A 75 -14.48 -25.45 -8.46
C VAL A 75 -13.36 -25.91 -7.54
N LEU A 76 -13.70 -26.16 -6.28
CA LEU A 76 -12.76 -26.58 -5.24
C LEU A 76 -13.06 -28.02 -4.83
N SER A 77 -12.02 -28.85 -4.71
CA SER A 77 -12.15 -30.17 -4.09
C SER A 77 -12.39 -30.02 -2.59
N THR A 78 -13.06 -31.01 -1.99
CA THR A 78 -13.28 -31.08 -0.54
C THR A 78 -11.99 -31.16 0.26
N ASP A 79 -10.86 -31.46 -0.37
CA ASP A 79 -9.53 -31.51 0.25
C ASP A 79 -8.74 -30.22 0.07
N SER A 80 -9.31 -29.21 -0.62
CA SER A 80 -8.63 -27.95 -0.87
C SER A 80 -8.22 -27.25 0.43
N ASP A 81 -6.97 -26.80 0.47
CA ASP A 81 -6.43 -25.92 1.50
C ASP A 81 -7.15 -24.57 1.56
N PHE A 82 -7.73 -24.16 0.42
CA PHE A 82 -8.59 -22.98 0.32
C PHE A 82 -9.88 -23.13 1.16
N LEU A 83 -10.25 -24.33 1.61
CA LEU A 83 -11.41 -24.52 2.49
C LEU A 83 -10.99 -24.84 3.93
N ARG A 84 -9.70 -24.85 4.25
CA ARG A 84 -9.15 -25.29 5.54
C ARG A 84 -9.85 -24.62 6.74
N TYR A 85 -10.04 -23.31 6.69
CA TYR A 85 -10.70 -22.56 7.76
C TYR A 85 -12.23 -22.76 7.80
N PHE A 86 -12.87 -23.03 6.66
CA PHE A 86 -14.30 -23.35 6.61
C PHE A 86 -14.62 -24.77 7.10
N LYS A 87 -13.71 -25.73 6.91
CA LYS A 87 -13.85 -27.10 7.44
C LYS A 87 -13.87 -27.12 8.97
N SER A 88 -13.07 -26.25 9.61
CA SER A 88 -13.01 -26.15 11.08
C SER A 88 -14.31 -25.67 11.75
N LEU A 89 -15.20 -25.01 11.00
CA LEU A 89 -16.51 -24.56 11.50
C LEU A 89 -17.57 -25.66 11.51
N LYS A 90 -17.33 -26.81 10.86
CA LYS A 90 -18.31 -27.90 10.73
C LYS A 90 -18.29 -28.90 11.91
N GLU A 91 -17.35 -28.76 12.83
CA GLU A 91 -17.21 -29.65 14.00
C GLU A 91 -17.68 -29.01 15.33
N ARG A 92 -18.55 -27.99 15.27
CA ARG A 92 -19.25 -27.47 16.44
C ARG A 92 -20.75 -27.68 16.35
#